data_AF-A0AA40YQ67-F1
#
_entry.id   AF-A0AA40YQ67-F1
#
_cell.length_a   1.000
_cell.length_b   1.000
_cell.length_c   1.000
_cell.angle_alpha   90.00
_cell.angle_beta   90.00
_cell.angle_gamma   90.00
#
_symmetry.space_group_name_H-M   'P 1'
#
loop_
_entity.id
_entity.type
_entity.pdbx_description
1 polymer ?
#
loop_
_entity_poly.entity_id
_entity_poly.type
_entity_poly.pdbx_seq_one_letter_code
_entity_poly.pdbx_strand_id
1 'polypeptide(L)'
;MVNEYYDPFGADVSCLEDEGLTRQKAEVLSSRLAALNAVLRQGAETAGFTPVKQNFEGHRLCSAQPYVQGPADRAPLHPTAAGSLAIALADQKALPVDAN
;
A
#
# COMPACT_ATOMS: atom_id res chain seq x y z
N MET A 1 -9.17 -12.79 6.90
CA MET A 1 -8.25 -12.24 5.90
C MET A 1 -7.12 -11.50 6.61
N VAL A 2 -6.00 -11.26 5.94
CA VAL A 2 -4.91 -10.41 6.44
C VAL A 2 -4.47 -9.50 5.31
N ASN A 3 -4.44 -8.20 5.56
CA ASN A 3 -4.06 -7.21 4.54
C ASN A 3 -2.54 -7.07 4.49
N GLU A 4 -2.01 -7.07 3.27
CA GLU A 4 -0.69 -6.53 2.99
C GLU A 4 -0.73 -5.00 2.95
N TYR A 5 0.44 -4.38 3.02
CA TYR A 5 0.58 -2.95 2.82
C TYR A 5 0.67 -2.62 1.32
N TYR A 6 0.08 -1.50 0.92
CA TYR A 6 0.28 -0.92 -0.41
C TYR A 6 1.69 -0.33 -0.53
N ASP A 7 2.18 -0.24 -1.77
CA ASP A 7 3.39 0.50 -2.11
C ASP A 7 3.05 1.98 -2.34
N PRO A 8 3.56 2.91 -1.52
CA PRO A 8 3.29 4.33 -1.68
C PRO A 8 4.11 4.98 -2.81
N PHE A 9 5.15 4.32 -3.32
CA PHE A 9 6.09 4.89 -4.28
C PHE A 9 5.80 4.41 -5.69
N GLY A 10 5.72 5.33 -6.65
CA GLY A 10 5.59 4.99 -8.08
C GLY A 10 6.96 4.91 -8.77
N ALA A 11 6.93 4.74 -10.09
CA ALA A 11 8.10 5.00 -10.91
C ALA A 11 8.57 6.46 -10.81
N ASP A 12 7.62 7.37 -10.53
CA ASP A 12 7.87 8.76 -10.20
C ASP A 12 7.86 8.98 -8.68
N VAL A 13 8.89 9.67 -8.20
CA VAL A 13 9.08 10.09 -6.81
C VAL A 13 9.52 11.56 -6.70
N SER A 14 9.43 12.30 -7.81
CA SER A 14 9.93 13.68 -7.92
C SER A 14 9.29 14.62 -6.89
N CYS A 15 8.03 14.39 -6.53
CA CYS A 15 7.32 15.16 -5.50
C CYS A 15 7.88 15.00 -4.08
N LEU A 16 8.86 14.12 -3.86
CA LEU A 16 9.46 13.82 -2.56
C LEU A 16 10.95 14.22 -2.49
N GLU A 17 11.47 14.84 -3.55
CA GLU A 17 12.88 15.24 -3.63
C GLU A 17 13.25 16.28 -2.56
N ASP A 18 12.36 17.24 -2.30
CA ASP A 18 12.55 18.27 -1.26
C ASP A 18 12.58 17.68 0.16
N GLU A 19 11.99 16.49 0.34
CA GLU A 19 12.04 15.70 1.58
C GLU A 19 13.26 14.78 1.64
N GLY A 20 14.17 14.89 0.65
CA GLY A 20 15.37 14.09 0.54
C GLY A 20 15.12 12.63 0.17
N LEU A 21 13.93 12.28 -0.33
CA LEU A 21 13.59 10.92 -0.75
C LEU A 21 13.92 10.70 -2.24
N THR A 22 15.15 10.28 -2.49
CA THR A 22 15.59 9.93 -3.85
C THR A 22 14.96 8.61 -4.33
N ARG A 23 14.98 8.37 -5.65
CA ARG A 23 14.57 7.07 -6.23
C ARG A 23 15.26 5.87 -5.57
N GLN A 24 16.56 5.96 -5.32
CA GLN A 24 17.32 4.88 -4.68
C GLN A 24 16.83 4.60 -3.24
N LYS A 25 16.47 5.64 -2.48
CA LYS A 25 15.87 5.46 -1.15
C LYS A 25 14.48 4.84 -1.26
N ALA A 26 13.66 5.30 -2.19
CA ALA A 26 12.35 4.71 -2.45
C ALA A 26 12.44 3.23 -2.84
N GLU A 27 13.42 2.83 -3.65
CA GLU A 27 13.69 1.42 -3.99
C GLU A 27 14.05 0.58 -2.77
N VAL A 28 14.91 1.10 -1.87
CA VAL A 28 15.24 0.42 -0.61
C VAL A 28 14.01 0.26 0.28
N LEU A 29 13.18 1.30 0.41
CA LEU A 29 11.95 1.23 1.19
C LEU A 29 10.94 0.24 0.57
N SER A 30 10.80 0.26 -0.76
CA SER A 30 9.92 -0.66 -1.50
C SER A 30 10.38 -2.11 -1.37
N SER A 31 11.70 -2.37 -1.38
CA SER A 31 12.26 -3.70 -1.15
C SER A 31 11.97 -4.21 0.28
N ARG A 32 12.13 -3.34 1.29
CA ARG A 32 11.79 -3.67 2.69
C ARG A 32 10.29 -3.93 2.85
N LEU A 33 9.45 -3.13 2.20
CA LEU A 33 8.01 -3.33 2.16
C LEU A 33 7.64 -4.66 1.51
N ALA A 34 8.29 -5.03 0.40
CA ALA A 34 8.08 -6.32 -0.25
C ALA A 34 8.44 -7.50 0.69
N ALA A 35 9.53 -7.38 1.44
CA ALA A 35 9.90 -8.38 2.45
C ALA A 35 8.87 -8.47 3.58
N LEU A 36 8.37 -7.34 4.08
CA LEU A 36 7.30 -7.31 5.08
C LEU A 36 6.02 -7.99 4.55
N ASN A 37 5.59 -7.64 3.34
CA ASN A 37 4.40 -8.24 2.72
C ASN A 37 4.59 -9.73 2.44
N ALA A 38 5.81 -10.20 2.17
CA ALA A 38 6.09 -11.63 2.05
C ALA A 38 5.88 -12.36 3.40
N VAL A 39 6.32 -11.77 4.51
CA VAL A 39 6.06 -12.31 5.86
C VAL A 39 4.57 -12.33 6.19
N LEU A 40 3.86 -11.24 5.93
CA LEU A 40 2.40 -11.15 6.16
C LEU A 40 1.64 -12.20 5.36
N ARG A 41 1.97 -12.34 4.07
CA ARG A 41 1.37 -13.34 3.18
C ARG A 41 1.62 -14.76 3.68
N GLN A 42 2.88 -15.09 3.95
CA GLN A 42 3.25 -16.42 4.44
C GLN A 42 2.53 -16.74 5.76
N GLY A 43 2.49 -15.79 6.69
CA GLY A 43 1.82 -15.95 7.97
C GLY A 43 0.31 -16.16 7.82
N ALA A 44 -0.34 -15.38 6.96
CA ALA A 44 -1.76 -15.50 6.67
C ALA A 44 -2.10 -16.88 6.09
N GLU A 45 -1.38 -17.30 5.05
CA GLU A 45 -1.57 -18.60 4.39
C GLU A 45 -1.34 -19.76 5.38
N THR A 46 -0.27 -19.69 6.17
CA THR A 46 0.05 -20.71 7.17
C THR A 46 -1.03 -20.85 8.23
N ALA A 47 -1.68 -19.75 8.60
CA ALA A 47 -2.76 -19.72 9.58
C ALA A 47 -4.16 -19.93 8.97
N GLY A 48 -4.27 -20.19 7.67
CA GLY A 48 -5.54 -20.41 6.98
C GLY A 48 -6.36 -19.14 6.70
N PHE A 49 -5.73 -17.96 6.75
CA PHE A 49 -6.35 -16.70 6.34
C PHE A 49 -6.01 -16.37 4.89
N THR A 50 -6.95 -15.74 4.17
CA THR A 50 -6.69 -15.16 2.84
C THR A 50 -5.79 -13.91 2.96
N PRO A 51 -4.61 -13.86 2.33
CA PRO A 51 -3.83 -12.63 2.19
C PRO A 51 -4.47 -11.70 1.14
N VAL A 52 -4.52 -10.40 1.44
CA VAL A 52 -5.12 -9.40 0.54
C VAL A 52 -4.07 -8.37 0.14
N LYS A 53 -3.68 -8.39 -1.14
CA LYS A 53 -2.74 -7.42 -1.70
C LYS A 53 -3.46 -6.10 -2.02
N GLN A 54 -3.02 -5.04 -1.37
CA GLN A 54 -3.49 -3.68 -1.63
C GLN A 54 -2.70 -3.08 -2.81
N ASN A 55 -3.40 -2.64 -3.87
CA ASN A 55 -2.77 -2.09 -5.08
C ASN A 55 -3.22 -0.66 -5.34
N PHE A 56 -2.28 0.29 -5.25
CA PHE A 56 -2.49 1.71 -5.56
C PHE A 56 -1.84 2.14 -6.88
N GLU A 57 -1.62 1.22 -7.82
CA GLU A 57 -1.17 1.56 -9.17
C GLU A 57 -2.03 2.68 -9.80
N GLY A 58 -1.37 3.69 -10.38
CA GLY A 58 -2.02 4.92 -10.87
C GLY A 58 -2.36 5.96 -9.79
N HIS A 59 -2.32 5.60 -8.51
CA HIS A 59 -2.76 6.43 -7.38
C HIS A 59 -1.71 6.53 -6.24
N ARG A 60 -0.42 6.37 -6.55
CA ARG A 60 0.69 6.49 -5.57
C ARG A 60 1.01 7.97 -5.27
N LEU A 61 1.92 8.26 -4.33
CA LEU A 61 2.19 9.60 -3.79
C LEU A 61 2.30 10.73 -4.83
N CYS A 62 3.09 10.54 -5.89
CA CYS A 62 3.32 11.57 -6.91
C CYS A 62 2.35 11.49 -8.10
N SER A 63 1.28 10.71 -7.99
CA SER A 63 0.21 10.68 -9.01
C SER A 63 -0.68 11.92 -8.93
N ALA A 64 -1.45 12.19 -9.99
CA ALA A 64 -2.40 13.31 -10.00
C ALA A 64 -3.56 13.16 -9.01
N GLN A 65 -3.87 11.92 -8.58
CA GLN A 65 -4.95 11.61 -7.63
C GLN A 65 -4.44 10.59 -6.60
N PRO A 66 -3.61 11.02 -5.63
CA PRO A 66 -2.96 10.09 -4.73
C PRO A 66 -3.95 9.49 -3.72
N TYR A 67 -3.83 8.18 -3.53
CA TYR A 67 -4.48 7.42 -2.46
C TYR A 67 -3.65 7.40 -1.18
N VAL A 68 -2.50 8.09 -1.19
CA VAL A 68 -1.55 8.16 -0.09
C VAL A 68 -1.38 9.62 0.32
N GLN A 69 -1.41 9.87 1.63
CA GLN A 69 -1.13 11.16 2.23
C GLN A 69 0.35 11.52 2.08
N GLY A 70 0.62 12.77 1.70
CA GLY A 70 1.94 13.30 1.51
C GLY A 70 2.75 13.46 2.82
N PRO A 71 4.05 13.75 2.72
CA PRO A 71 4.94 13.89 3.88
C PRO A 71 4.53 14.98 4.88
N ALA A 72 3.88 16.05 4.40
CA ALA A 72 3.41 17.17 5.21
C ALA A 72 1.96 17.01 5.71
N ASP A 73 1.26 15.95 5.30
CA ASP A 73 -0.11 15.70 5.73
C ASP A 73 -0.17 15.20 7.19
N ARG A 74 -1.36 15.21 7.77
CA ARG A 74 -1.59 14.83 9.17
C ARG A 74 -1.12 13.42 9.51
N ALA A 75 -1.24 12.48 8.57
CA ALA A 75 -0.75 11.11 8.72
C ALA A 75 0.11 10.74 7.51
N PRO A 76 1.41 11.08 7.53
CA PRO A 76 2.30 10.83 6.41
C PRO A 76 2.30 9.36 6.01
N LEU A 77 2.29 9.12 4.69
CA LEU A 77 2.31 7.79 4.08
C LEU A 77 1.08 6.91 4.38
N HIS A 78 0.07 7.40 5.12
CA HIS A 78 -1.19 6.68 5.35
C HIS A 78 -2.14 6.86 4.16
N PRO A 79 -3.21 6.04 4.03
CA PRO A 79 -4.18 6.24 2.97
C PRO A 79 -4.91 7.57 3.12
N THR A 80 -5.28 8.19 2.00
CA THR A 80 -6.34 9.22 1.98
C THR A 80 -7.70 8.55 2.14
N ALA A 81 -8.79 9.32 2.22
CA ALA A 81 -10.14 8.74 2.24
C ALA A 81 -10.41 7.84 1.01
N ALA A 82 -9.93 8.23 -0.17
CA ALA A 82 -10.03 7.42 -1.38
C ALA A 82 -9.17 6.14 -1.28
N GLY A 83 -7.96 6.24 -0.72
CA GLY A 83 -7.12 5.07 -0.46
C GLY A 83 -7.74 4.09 0.55
N SER A 84 -8.36 4.59 1.61
CA SER A 84 -9.10 3.75 2.57
C SER A 84 -10.28 3.05 1.92
N LEU A 85 -11.01 3.73 1.03
CA LEU A 85 -12.09 3.10 0.26
C LEU A 85 -11.56 2.01 -0.69
N ALA A 86 -10.43 2.26 -1.37
CA ALA A 86 -9.81 1.25 -2.23
C ALA A 86 -9.41 -0.01 -1.45
N ILE A 87 -8.89 0.15 -0.22
CA ILE A 87 -8.61 -0.97 0.68
C ILE A 87 -9.89 -1.72 1.04
N ALA A 88 -10.93 -1.02 1.47
CA ALA A 88 -12.21 -1.64 1.83
C ALA A 88 -12.82 -2.44 0.66
N LEU A 89 -12.70 -1.95 -0.57
CA LEU A 89 -13.17 -2.66 -1.77
C LEU A 89 -12.33 -3.91 -2.09
N ALA A 90 -11.01 -3.85 -1.90
CA ALA A 90 -10.14 -5.01 -2.05
C ALA A 90 -10.48 -6.09 -1.01
N ASP A 91 -10.71 -5.68 0.23
CA ASP A 91 -11.11 -6.56 1.33
C ASP A 91 -12.47 -7.19 1.06
N GLN A 92 -13.46 -6.41 0.61
CA GLN A 92 -14.77 -6.90 0.21
C GLN A 92 -14.67 -7.95 -0.89
N LYS A 93 -13.82 -7.72 -1.91
CA LYS A 93 -13.60 -8.67 -3.01
C LYS A 93 -12.96 -9.98 -2.54
N ALA A 94 -12.21 -9.94 -1.44
CA ALA A 94 -11.55 -11.11 -0.86
C ALA A 94 -12.45 -11.91 0.11
N LEU A 95 -13.66 -11.42 0.42
CA LEU A 95 -14.61 -12.16 1.26
C LEU A 95 -15.12 -13.43 0.54
N PRO A 96 -15.20 -14.57 1.24
CA PRO A 96 -15.80 -15.78 0.68
C PRO A 96 -17.28 -15.57 0.33
N VAL A 97 -17.73 -16.17 -0.78
CA VAL A 97 -19.12 -16.07 -1.28
C VAL A 97 -20.15 -16.68 -0.30
N ASP A 98 -19.71 -17.57 0.60
CA ASP A 98 -20.56 -18.29 1.56
C ASP A 98 -20.56 -17.66 2.97
N ALA A 99 -20.06 -16.42 3.13
CA ALA A 99 -20.00 -15.73 4.43
C ALA A 99 -21.32 -15.03 4.82
N ASN A 100 -22.48 -15.57 4.43
CA ASN A 100 -23.82 -15.13 4.83
C ASN A 100 -24.62 -16.28 5.44
#